data_AF-A0A0E3UZ35-F1
#
_entry.id   AF-A0A0E3UZ35-F1
#
_cell.length_a   1.000
_cell.length_b   1.000
_cell.length_c   1.000
_cell.angle_alpha   90.00
_cell.angle_beta   90.00
_cell.angle_gamma   90.00
#
_symmetry.space_group_name_H-M   'P 1'
#
loop_
_entity.id
_entity.type
_entity.pdbx_description
1 polymer ?
#
loop_
_entity_poly.entity_id
_entity_poly.type
_entity_poly.pdbx_seq_one_letter_code
_entity_poly.pdbx_strand_id
1 'polypeptide(L)'
;MLFFLPLLLLFSTVCHAQYPEEKPEDKPYLKLGGAVRFNYNLSTWKDDQLERGGDFGFDVFRLNAEAEYKGIKLNAEFRHYSQAFGGSFLKQAWFQYDFSDQSQLQVGLNQVPFGIQQYNSNNWFFNMTYYIGFEDDHDMGVKYIHDTGLWQWQAAYYKSAEEFVFALTDPSPNRYSYDVTGRNKENNQLDFKVVRRLGDSLAHELGVSLQGGLLYNLNTERNGTRYAGAVHYEYKADHSPWNVKLQAMLYHFNPKYAAGAELDFVEMGAYGANYNVANKGEVYTAGVSYHIPVSTKLLQGIDIYNNYGYYNKRVSGFENAHMNVLGALWTAGPMYIYTDAAFGYNHPWLGPEWTNALAAGTPGETDWHMRFNINLGYYF
;
A
#
# COMPACT_ATOMS: atom_id res chain seq x y z
N MET A 1 17.31 -69.83 -11.70
CA MET A 1 18.27 -70.00 -12.80
C MET A 1 18.26 -68.69 -13.58
N LEU A 2 19.38 -67.97 -13.59
CA LEU A 2 19.56 -66.74 -14.39
C LEU A 2 19.27 -67.04 -15.87
N PHE A 3 18.68 -66.08 -16.61
CA PHE A 3 19.19 -65.53 -17.88
C PHE A 3 18.13 -64.69 -18.66
N PHE A 4 18.63 -63.72 -19.44
CA PHE A 4 18.00 -62.89 -20.51
C PHE A 4 17.00 -61.80 -20.07
N LEU A 5 16.93 -60.57 -20.60
CA LEU A 5 17.71 -59.64 -21.45
C LEU A 5 16.85 -58.32 -21.45
N PRO A 6 17.18 -57.20 -22.14
CA PRO A 6 16.79 -55.85 -21.77
C PRO A 6 15.69 -55.39 -22.75
N LEU A 7 15.62 -54.10 -23.05
CA LEU A 7 14.82 -53.46 -24.12
C LEU A 7 13.43 -52.98 -23.67
N LEU A 8 13.45 -51.88 -22.91
CA LEU A 8 12.31 -50.99 -22.79
C LEU A 8 12.18 -50.17 -24.08
N LEU A 9 11.07 -50.42 -24.77
CA LEU A 9 10.57 -49.72 -25.93
C LEU A 9 10.17 -48.28 -25.57
N LEU A 10 10.69 -47.33 -26.37
CA LEU A 10 9.97 -46.24 -27.04
C LEU A 10 8.52 -45.99 -26.58
N PHE A 11 8.26 -44.83 -25.97
CA PHE A 11 7.12 -43.95 -26.30
C PHE A 11 7.30 -42.59 -25.61
N SER A 12 7.72 -41.57 -26.36
CA SER A 12 7.42 -40.17 -26.04
C SER A 12 7.72 -39.28 -27.26
N THR A 13 6.85 -39.36 -28.27
CA THR A 13 6.75 -38.35 -29.33
C THR A 13 5.35 -37.79 -29.34
N VAL A 14 5.05 -36.84 -28.45
CA VAL A 14 4.06 -35.77 -28.68
C VAL A 14 4.45 -34.57 -27.81
N CYS A 15 5.20 -33.63 -28.37
CA CYS A 15 5.00 -32.19 -28.22
C CYS A 15 5.98 -31.46 -29.14
N HIS A 16 5.78 -31.62 -30.45
CA HIS A 16 6.26 -30.59 -31.37
C HIS A 16 5.29 -29.41 -31.25
N ALA A 17 5.63 -28.47 -30.36
CA ALA A 17 5.11 -27.12 -30.48
C ALA A 17 5.54 -26.60 -31.85
N GLN A 18 4.59 -26.50 -32.77
CA GLN A 18 4.76 -25.80 -34.03
C GLN A 18 5.03 -24.34 -33.68
N TYR A 19 6.28 -23.92 -33.79
CA TYR A 19 6.62 -22.50 -33.84
C TYR A 19 6.09 -21.95 -35.17
N PRO A 20 5.18 -20.96 -35.18
CA PRO A 20 4.93 -20.18 -36.39
C PRO A 20 6.17 -19.32 -36.67
N GLU A 21 6.51 -19.18 -37.95
CA GLU A 21 7.56 -18.32 -38.49
C GLU A 21 7.61 -16.95 -37.79
N GLU A 22 8.81 -16.60 -37.32
CA GLU A 22 9.10 -15.31 -36.71
C GLU A 22 8.80 -14.18 -37.70
N LYS A 23 7.74 -13.41 -37.41
CA LYS A 23 7.67 -12.04 -37.89
C LYS A 23 8.86 -11.27 -37.30
N PRO A 24 9.63 -10.50 -38.09
CA PRO A 24 10.65 -9.64 -37.53
C PRO A 24 9.99 -8.53 -36.67
N GLU A 25 10.56 -8.32 -35.48
CA GLU A 25 10.36 -7.21 -34.53
C GLU A 25 9.36 -7.39 -33.38
N ASP A 26 9.78 -8.12 -32.33
CA ASP A 26 9.42 -7.87 -30.93
C ASP A 26 10.69 -8.08 -30.08
N LYS A 27 11.58 -7.07 -30.03
CA LYS A 27 12.76 -7.15 -29.15
C LYS A 27 12.29 -7.11 -27.69
N PRO A 28 12.81 -7.96 -26.80
CA PRO A 28 12.48 -7.88 -25.39
C PRO A 28 12.88 -6.49 -24.84
N TYR A 29 11.95 -5.85 -24.13
CA TYR A 29 12.17 -4.61 -23.41
C TYR A 29 12.47 -4.91 -21.94
N LEU A 30 13.45 -4.21 -21.38
CA LEU A 30 13.73 -4.21 -19.95
C LEU A 30 14.18 -2.81 -19.54
N LYS A 31 13.53 -2.26 -18.51
CA LYS A 31 13.94 -1.07 -17.79
C LYS A 31 14.10 -1.41 -16.32
N LEU A 32 15.29 -1.11 -15.81
CA LEU A 32 15.62 -1.23 -14.40
C LEU A 32 15.64 0.16 -13.78
N GLY A 33 15.13 0.26 -12.58
CA GLY A 33 15.26 1.45 -11.75
C GLY A 33 15.39 1.08 -10.30
N GLY A 34 15.49 2.07 -9.44
CA GLY A 34 15.58 1.81 -8.01
C GLY A 34 15.63 3.06 -7.16
N ALA A 35 15.87 2.84 -5.86
CA ALA A 35 16.22 3.91 -4.95
C ALA A 35 17.01 3.39 -3.76
N VAL A 36 17.83 4.27 -3.20
CA VAL A 36 18.40 4.11 -1.85
C VAL A 36 17.86 5.26 -1.01
N ARG A 37 17.39 4.95 0.20
CA ARG A 37 16.91 5.95 1.14
C ARG A 37 17.53 5.79 2.53
N PHE A 38 17.70 6.92 3.18
CA PHE A 38 18.08 7.05 4.59
C PHE A 38 17.06 7.91 5.31
N ASN A 39 16.94 7.72 6.62
CA ASN A 39 15.97 8.43 7.44
C ASN A 39 16.63 8.94 8.73
N TYR A 40 16.46 10.23 9.02
CA TYR A 40 16.71 10.82 10.34
C TYR A 40 15.39 11.03 11.05
N ASN A 41 15.30 10.67 12.33
CA ASN A 41 14.09 10.91 13.11
C ASN A 41 14.38 11.29 14.57
N LEU A 42 13.47 12.09 15.13
CA LEU A 42 13.47 12.58 16.51
C LEU A 42 12.03 12.59 17.04
N SER A 43 11.76 11.83 18.09
CA SER A 43 10.41 11.55 18.58
C SER A 43 10.25 12.08 20.00
N THR A 44 9.17 12.82 20.29
CA THR A 44 8.98 13.50 21.58
C THR A 44 8.74 12.56 22.77
N TRP A 45 8.51 11.27 22.54
CA TRP A 45 8.22 10.26 23.57
C TRP A 45 9.39 9.29 23.81
N LYS A 46 10.58 9.59 23.27
CA LYS A 46 11.78 8.75 23.40
C LYS A 46 12.90 9.57 24.02
N ASP A 47 12.97 9.58 25.35
CA ASP A 47 13.93 10.39 26.11
C ASP A 47 15.38 10.13 25.69
N ASP A 48 15.76 8.86 25.52
CA ASP A 48 17.10 8.47 25.10
C ASP A 48 17.45 8.97 23.68
N GLN A 49 16.47 9.02 22.78
CA GLN A 49 16.62 9.56 21.43
C GLN A 49 16.75 11.08 21.46
N LEU A 50 15.96 11.75 22.31
CA LEU A 50 16.04 13.21 22.52
C LEU A 50 17.42 13.61 23.06
N GLU A 51 17.95 12.88 24.05
CA GLU A 51 19.28 13.11 24.62
C GLU A 51 20.40 12.98 23.58
N ARG A 52 20.28 12.05 22.63
CA ARG A 52 21.24 11.87 21.53
C ARG A 52 21.04 12.85 20.37
N GLY A 53 19.94 13.60 20.35
CA GLY A 53 19.60 14.51 19.26
C GLY A 53 19.06 13.81 18.01
N GLY A 54 18.45 12.64 18.16
CA GLY A 54 17.82 11.86 17.08
C GLY A 54 18.69 10.75 16.53
N ASP A 55 18.08 9.90 15.70
CA ASP A 55 18.76 8.75 15.08
C ASP A 55 18.72 8.88 13.55
N PHE A 56 19.86 8.65 12.89
CA PHE A 56 19.99 8.59 11.43
C PHE A 56 20.37 7.18 11.00
N GLY A 57 19.62 6.60 10.07
CA GLY A 57 19.82 5.21 9.67
C GLY A 57 19.35 4.87 8.26
N PHE A 58 19.67 3.64 7.86
CA PHE A 58 19.19 3.04 6.61
C PHE A 58 17.67 2.85 6.65
N ASP A 59 16.99 3.30 5.59
CA ASP A 59 15.55 3.11 5.40
C ASP A 59 15.31 1.93 4.46
N VAL A 60 15.62 2.10 3.17
CA VAL A 60 15.34 1.08 2.15
C VAL A 60 16.31 1.14 0.99
N PHE A 61 16.58 -0.04 0.42
CA PHE A 61 17.07 -0.21 -0.92
C PHE A 61 16.00 -0.91 -1.75
N ARG A 62 15.62 -0.33 -2.89
CA ARG A 62 14.59 -0.90 -3.77
C ARG A 62 15.08 -1.08 -5.19
N LEU A 63 14.54 -2.10 -5.84
CA LEU A 63 14.76 -2.42 -7.24
C LEU A 63 13.41 -2.53 -7.95
N ASN A 64 13.32 -1.86 -9.10
CA ASN A 64 12.15 -1.84 -9.97
C ASN A 64 12.51 -2.48 -11.30
N ALA A 65 11.62 -3.29 -11.85
CA ALA A 65 11.74 -3.85 -13.19
C ALA A 65 10.43 -3.66 -13.96
N GLU A 66 10.53 -3.03 -15.13
CA GLU A 66 9.50 -3.01 -16.16
C GLU A 66 10.02 -3.82 -17.34
N ALA A 67 9.29 -4.84 -17.77
CA ALA A 67 9.69 -5.65 -18.92
C ALA A 67 8.51 -5.92 -19.84
N GLU A 68 8.78 -6.10 -21.13
CA GLU A 68 7.76 -6.43 -22.13
C GLU A 68 8.32 -7.37 -23.17
N TYR A 69 7.58 -8.43 -23.47
CA TYR A 69 7.90 -9.36 -24.53
C TYR A 69 6.64 -10.02 -25.09
N LYS A 70 6.47 -9.98 -26.43
CA LYS A 70 5.35 -10.58 -27.15
C LYS A 70 3.97 -10.19 -26.57
N GLY A 71 3.80 -8.91 -26.24
CA GLY A 71 2.55 -8.35 -25.72
C GLY A 71 2.24 -8.67 -24.25
N ILE A 72 3.14 -9.35 -23.52
CA ILE A 72 3.04 -9.54 -22.08
C ILE A 72 4.00 -8.59 -21.38
N LYS A 73 3.45 -7.80 -20.46
CA LYS A 73 4.18 -6.83 -19.64
C LYS A 73 4.40 -7.38 -18.24
N LEU A 74 5.50 -6.98 -17.61
CA LEU A 74 5.82 -7.24 -16.21
C LEU A 74 6.10 -5.88 -15.55
N ASN A 75 5.51 -5.67 -14.38
CA ASN A 75 5.95 -4.66 -13.43
C ASN A 75 6.31 -5.38 -12.13
N ALA A 76 7.47 -5.08 -11.55
CA ALA A 76 7.88 -5.61 -10.25
C ALA A 76 8.67 -4.57 -9.45
N GLU A 77 8.41 -4.47 -8.15
CA GLU A 77 9.18 -3.68 -7.19
C GLU A 77 9.48 -4.53 -5.95
N PHE A 78 10.76 -4.75 -5.71
CA PHE A 78 11.27 -5.42 -4.52
C PHE A 78 11.91 -4.40 -3.59
N ARG A 79 11.68 -4.54 -2.28
CA ARG A 79 12.22 -3.63 -1.27
C ARG A 79 12.97 -4.41 -0.20
N HIS A 80 14.16 -3.92 0.12
CA HIS A 80 14.96 -4.33 1.26
C HIS A 80 14.99 -3.19 2.27
N TYR A 81 14.17 -3.32 3.31
CA TYR A 81 14.19 -2.43 4.46
C TYR A 81 15.18 -2.90 5.51
N SER A 82 15.49 -2.05 6.50
CA SER A 82 16.24 -2.49 7.66
C SER A 82 15.50 -3.60 8.42
N GLN A 83 16.22 -4.42 9.19
CA GLN A 83 15.63 -5.57 9.91
C GLN A 83 14.52 -5.15 10.89
N ALA A 84 14.61 -3.94 11.45
CA ALA A 84 13.60 -3.37 12.33
C ALA A 84 12.26 -3.08 11.62
N PHE A 85 12.23 -3.10 10.29
CA PHE A 85 11.05 -2.86 9.45
C PHE A 85 10.72 -4.09 8.57
N GLY A 86 10.96 -5.30 9.08
CA GLY A 86 10.56 -6.56 8.44
C GLY A 86 11.49 -7.05 7.32
N GLY A 87 12.58 -6.34 7.05
CA GLY A 87 13.62 -6.79 6.11
C GLY A 87 13.18 -6.73 4.64
N SER A 88 13.30 -7.85 3.94
CA SER A 88 13.08 -7.94 2.49
C SER A 88 11.71 -8.49 2.14
N PHE A 89 10.97 -7.79 1.29
CA PHE A 89 9.72 -8.30 0.73
C PHE A 89 9.40 -7.66 -0.62
N LEU A 90 8.52 -8.34 -1.35
CA LEU A 90 7.99 -7.88 -2.63
C LEU A 90 6.87 -6.86 -2.33
N LYS A 91 6.99 -5.63 -2.83
CA LYS A 91 5.89 -4.65 -2.72
C LYS A 91 4.80 -4.96 -3.72
N GLN A 92 5.19 -5.20 -4.96
CA GLN A 92 4.27 -5.50 -6.05
C GLN A 92 4.99 -6.32 -7.12
N ALA A 93 4.26 -7.24 -7.76
CA ALA A 93 4.64 -7.79 -9.04
C ALA A 93 3.42 -8.37 -9.75
N TRP A 94 3.20 -7.98 -11.00
CA TRP A 94 2.13 -8.55 -11.81
C TRP A 94 2.53 -8.69 -13.27
N PHE A 95 1.94 -9.68 -13.91
CA PHE A 95 1.88 -9.75 -15.36
C PHE A 95 0.70 -8.92 -15.85
N GLN A 96 0.89 -8.24 -16.97
CA GLN A 96 -0.13 -7.42 -17.60
C GLN A 96 -0.30 -7.80 -19.07
N TYR A 97 -1.56 -7.84 -19.50
CA TYR A 97 -1.95 -7.94 -20.89
C TYR A 97 -2.89 -6.80 -21.24
N ASP A 98 -2.59 -6.08 -22.31
CA ASP A 98 -3.39 -4.96 -22.79
C ASP A 98 -4.28 -5.45 -23.92
N PHE A 99 -5.60 -5.42 -23.72
CA PHE A 99 -6.58 -5.73 -24.75
C PHE A 99 -6.70 -4.61 -25.78
N SER A 100 -6.37 -3.38 -25.37
CA SER A 100 -6.37 -2.15 -26.17
C SER A 100 -5.60 -1.06 -25.40
N ASP A 101 -5.40 0.10 -26.02
CA ASP A 101 -4.81 1.28 -25.36
C ASP A 101 -5.60 1.77 -24.13
N GLN A 102 -6.85 1.33 -24.00
CA GLN A 102 -7.78 1.76 -22.94
C GLN A 102 -8.08 0.66 -21.92
N SER A 103 -7.66 -0.59 -22.15
CA SER A 103 -8.14 -1.73 -21.36
C SER A 103 -7.03 -2.73 -21.09
N GLN A 104 -6.78 -3.02 -19.81
CA GLN A 104 -5.71 -3.91 -19.39
C GLN A 104 -6.15 -4.86 -18.28
N LEU A 105 -5.56 -6.06 -18.27
CA LEU A 105 -5.68 -7.05 -17.22
C LEU A 105 -4.35 -7.21 -16.51
N GLN A 106 -4.36 -7.22 -15.18
CA GLN A 106 -3.20 -7.46 -14.33
C GLN A 106 -3.44 -8.72 -13.49
N VAL A 107 -2.44 -9.59 -13.40
CA VAL A 107 -2.48 -10.84 -12.61
C VAL A 107 -1.22 -10.94 -11.76
N GLY A 108 -1.38 -11.00 -10.43
CA GLY A 108 -0.28 -11.06 -9.47
C GLY A 108 -0.56 -10.19 -8.23
N LEU A 109 0.51 -9.80 -7.54
CA LEU A 109 0.47 -8.86 -6.42
C LEU A 109 0.38 -7.44 -6.96
N ASN A 110 -0.79 -6.81 -6.84
CA ASN A 110 -1.02 -5.47 -7.39
C ASN A 110 -1.94 -4.63 -6.49
N GLN A 111 -1.84 -3.32 -6.64
CA GLN A 111 -2.54 -2.36 -5.78
C GLN A 111 -4.06 -2.53 -5.83
N VAL A 112 -4.71 -2.64 -4.66
CA VAL A 112 -6.16 -2.70 -4.50
C VAL A 112 -6.81 -1.40 -4.98
N PRO A 113 -7.87 -1.43 -5.83
CA PRO A 113 -8.51 -0.25 -6.38
C PRO A 113 -9.43 0.43 -5.36
N PHE A 114 -8.85 1.05 -4.32
CA PHE A 114 -9.59 1.71 -3.25
C PHE A 114 -9.08 3.12 -2.95
N GLY A 115 -9.99 4.06 -2.70
CA GLY A 115 -9.66 5.44 -2.32
C GLY A 115 -8.81 6.20 -3.35
N ILE A 116 -8.10 7.23 -2.89
CA ILE A 116 -7.06 7.94 -3.65
C ILE A 116 -5.87 7.01 -3.82
N GLN A 117 -5.39 6.88 -5.06
CA GLN A 117 -4.23 6.05 -5.41
C GLN A 117 -3.15 6.90 -6.11
N GLN A 118 -1.86 6.65 -5.93
CA GLN A 118 -1.27 5.74 -4.96
C GLN A 118 -1.19 6.36 -3.54
N TYR A 119 -1.05 7.68 -3.46
CA TYR A 119 -0.78 8.40 -2.21
C TYR A 119 -1.95 9.32 -1.86
N ASN A 120 -2.59 9.12 -0.71
CA ASN A 120 -3.66 9.97 -0.15
C ASN A 120 -3.09 11.18 0.62
N SER A 121 -1.80 11.45 0.43
CA SER A 121 -1.09 12.55 1.09
C SER A 121 0.12 12.98 0.25
N ASN A 122 0.79 14.05 0.71
CA ASN A 122 1.97 14.62 0.04
C ASN A 122 3.25 14.44 0.87
N ASN A 123 3.16 13.73 2.00
CA ASN A 123 4.24 13.56 2.98
C ASN A 123 4.81 12.13 2.96
N TRP A 124 5.89 11.89 3.71
CA TRP A 124 6.55 10.58 3.74
C TRP A 124 5.78 9.48 4.50
N PHE A 125 4.97 9.86 5.49
CA PHE A 125 4.26 8.95 6.39
C PHE A 125 2.93 8.42 5.84
N PHE A 126 2.52 8.82 4.63
CA PHE A 126 1.17 8.56 4.11
C PHE A 126 0.08 9.26 4.96
N ASN A 127 -1.18 8.81 4.88
CA ASN A 127 -2.28 9.27 5.73
C ASN A 127 -2.76 8.15 6.67
N MET A 128 -3.71 8.46 7.56
CA MET A 128 -4.33 7.52 8.49
C MET A 128 -4.89 6.27 7.80
N THR A 129 -5.34 6.38 6.55
CA THR A 129 -5.85 5.27 5.73
C THR A 129 -4.80 4.20 5.44
N TYR A 130 -3.52 4.56 5.42
CA TYR A 130 -2.40 3.64 5.22
C TYR A 130 -2.27 2.67 6.40
N TYR A 131 -2.29 3.21 7.62
CA TYR A 131 -2.15 2.43 8.86
C TYR A 131 -3.37 1.59 9.23
N ILE A 132 -4.38 1.54 8.37
CA ILE A 132 -5.54 0.65 8.54
C ILE A 132 -5.84 -0.16 7.27
N GLY A 133 -4.90 -0.25 6.32
CA GLY A 133 -5.00 -1.14 5.16
C GLY A 133 -5.87 -0.65 3.99
N PHE A 134 -5.99 0.68 3.79
CA PHE A 134 -6.84 1.26 2.74
C PHE A 134 -6.15 2.31 1.87
N GLU A 135 -4.83 2.45 1.97
CA GLU A 135 -4.00 3.31 1.14
C GLU A 135 -2.72 2.55 0.77
N ASP A 136 -2.29 2.65 -0.49
CA ASP A 136 -1.14 1.91 -1.03
C ASP A 136 -1.08 0.41 -0.65
N ASP A 137 -2.24 -0.22 -0.63
CA ASP A 137 -2.45 -1.63 -0.26
C ASP A 137 -2.39 -2.54 -1.49
N HIS A 138 -1.69 -3.68 -1.42
CA HIS A 138 -1.44 -4.59 -2.56
C HIS A 138 -1.80 -6.03 -2.21
N ASP A 139 -2.63 -6.64 -3.05
CA ASP A 139 -3.18 -7.97 -2.82
C ASP A 139 -2.90 -8.93 -3.98
N MET A 140 -2.98 -10.24 -3.71
CA MET A 140 -2.77 -11.31 -4.69
C MET A 140 -4.05 -11.60 -5.47
N GLY A 141 -4.09 -11.20 -6.75
CA GLY A 141 -5.33 -11.34 -7.51
C GLY A 141 -5.25 -10.95 -8.98
N VAL A 142 -6.44 -10.64 -9.50
CA VAL A 142 -6.67 -10.23 -10.88
C VAL A 142 -7.38 -8.88 -10.86
N LYS A 143 -6.86 -7.90 -11.60
CA LYS A 143 -7.43 -6.56 -11.71
C LYS A 143 -7.59 -6.16 -13.18
N TYR A 144 -8.78 -5.71 -13.53
CA TYR A 144 -9.09 -5.12 -14.82
C TYR A 144 -9.21 -3.61 -14.68
N ILE A 145 -8.61 -2.88 -15.62
CA ILE A 145 -8.65 -1.41 -15.67
C ILE A 145 -9.13 -1.01 -17.06
N HIS A 146 -10.09 -0.09 -17.11
CA HIS A 146 -10.57 0.55 -18.33
C HIS A 146 -10.54 2.08 -18.18
N ASP A 147 -9.76 2.78 -18.99
CA ASP A 147 -9.63 4.25 -18.95
C ASP A 147 -9.94 4.89 -20.31
N THR A 148 -10.91 5.81 -20.31
CA THR A 148 -11.36 6.55 -21.50
C THR A 148 -10.83 8.00 -21.52
N GLY A 149 -9.96 8.35 -20.58
CA GLY A 149 -9.55 9.73 -20.29
C GLY A 149 -10.58 10.44 -19.39
N LEU A 150 -11.85 10.43 -19.76
CA LEU A 150 -12.91 11.08 -18.98
C LEU A 150 -13.41 10.24 -17.79
N TRP A 151 -13.42 8.93 -17.95
CA TRP A 151 -13.80 7.96 -16.94
C TRP A 151 -12.75 6.88 -16.83
N GLN A 152 -12.43 6.48 -15.61
CA GLN A 152 -11.67 5.28 -15.32
C GLN A 152 -12.49 4.33 -14.46
N TRP A 153 -12.47 3.06 -14.82
CA TRP A 153 -13.12 1.96 -14.13
C TRP A 153 -12.07 0.93 -13.74
N GLN A 154 -12.12 0.47 -12.50
CA GLN A 154 -11.30 -0.63 -12.04
C GLN A 154 -12.19 -1.67 -11.36
N ALA A 155 -11.99 -2.94 -11.69
CA ALA A 155 -12.65 -4.06 -11.04
C ALA A 155 -11.60 -5.11 -10.72
N ALA A 156 -11.59 -5.62 -9.49
CA ALA A 156 -10.61 -6.60 -9.07
C ALA A 156 -11.22 -7.73 -8.25
N TYR A 157 -10.57 -8.88 -8.32
CA TYR A 157 -10.78 -10.00 -7.41
C TYR A 157 -9.44 -10.40 -6.80
N TYR A 158 -9.38 -10.44 -5.48
CA TYR A 158 -8.20 -10.85 -4.73
C TYR A 158 -8.47 -12.13 -3.96
N LYS A 159 -7.61 -13.14 -4.17
CA LYS A 159 -7.74 -14.43 -3.50
C LYS A 159 -7.37 -14.32 -2.02
N SER A 160 -6.38 -13.48 -1.74
CA SER A 160 -5.80 -13.21 -0.43
C SER A 160 -5.07 -11.87 -0.49
N ALA A 161 -4.69 -11.37 0.67
CA ALA A 161 -3.69 -10.35 0.80
C ALA A 161 -2.28 -10.84 0.37
N GLU A 162 -1.21 -10.22 0.86
CA GLU A 162 0.16 -10.71 0.69
C GLU A 162 0.33 -12.11 1.33
N GLU A 163 0.45 -13.13 0.48
CA GLU A 163 0.69 -14.52 0.88
C GLU A 163 2.09 -14.97 0.47
N PHE A 164 2.92 -15.22 1.47
CA PHE A 164 4.29 -15.72 1.30
C PHE A 164 4.46 -17.14 1.82
N VAL A 165 3.50 -17.64 2.60
CA VAL A 165 3.55 -18.96 3.22
C VAL A 165 2.27 -19.71 2.83
N PHE A 166 2.39 -20.59 1.83
CA PHE A 166 1.29 -21.41 1.30
C PHE A 166 0.85 -22.51 2.28
N ALA A 167 0.46 -22.13 3.50
CA ALA A 167 0.04 -23.02 4.57
C ALA A 167 -1.04 -22.36 5.44
N LEU A 168 -1.70 -23.18 6.27
CA LEU A 168 -2.66 -22.73 7.27
C LEU A 168 -1.93 -22.21 8.51
N THR A 169 -1.30 -21.05 8.39
CA THR A 169 -0.56 -20.37 9.46
C THR A 169 -0.91 -18.89 9.47
N ASP A 170 -0.58 -18.24 10.60
CA ASP A 170 -0.71 -16.80 10.78
C ASP A 170 0.04 -16.07 9.66
N PRO A 171 -0.55 -15.01 9.07
CA PRO A 171 0.13 -14.21 8.06
C PRO A 171 1.38 -13.55 8.64
N SER A 172 2.51 -13.63 7.91
CA SER A 172 3.77 -12.99 8.32
C SER A 172 3.63 -11.46 8.31
N PRO A 173 4.02 -10.72 9.37
CA PRO A 173 4.01 -9.26 9.36
C PRO A 173 5.14 -8.65 8.52
N ASN A 174 6.11 -9.45 8.04
CA ASN A 174 7.17 -9.00 7.12
C ASN A 174 6.60 -8.82 5.71
N ARG A 175 5.87 -7.74 5.51
CA ARG A 175 5.09 -7.41 4.31
C ARG A 175 5.03 -5.90 4.08
N TYR A 176 4.63 -5.48 2.89
CA TYR A 176 4.53 -4.05 2.55
C TYR A 176 3.24 -3.41 3.04
N SER A 177 2.11 -4.06 2.72
CA SER A 177 0.76 -3.54 2.93
C SER A 177 0.26 -3.89 4.33
N TYR A 178 -0.58 -3.02 4.90
CA TYR A 178 -1.21 -3.28 6.19
C TYR A 178 -2.44 -4.17 6.00
N ASP A 179 -2.24 -5.46 6.16
CA ASP A 179 -3.32 -6.44 6.03
C ASP A 179 -3.82 -6.90 7.40
N VAL A 180 -5.03 -7.46 7.44
CA VAL A 180 -5.48 -8.24 8.60
C VAL A 180 -4.59 -9.48 8.78
N THR A 181 -3.96 -9.58 9.95
CA THR A 181 -3.06 -10.67 10.36
C THR A 181 -3.57 -11.40 11.61
N GLY A 182 -2.66 -11.98 12.40
CA GLY A 182 -2.97 -12.79 13.57
C GLY A 182 -3.75 -14.05 13.21
N ARG A 183 -4.86 -14.29 13.92
CA ARG A 183 -5.71 -15.49 13.74
C ARG A 183 -6.76 -15.35 12.62
N ASN A 184 -6.66 -14.33 11.78
CA ASN A 184 -7.51 -14.14 10.62
C ASN A 184 -6.66 -13.95 9.36
N LYS A 185 -7.23 -14.31 8.20
CA LYS A 185 -6.64 -14.07 6.88
C LYS A 185 -7.66 -13.42 5.97
N GLU A 186 -7.24 -12.42 5.23
CA GLU A 186 -8.03 -11.85 4.15
C GLU A 186 -8.24 -12.88 3.04
N ASN A 187 -9.47 -12.99 2.54
CA ASN A 187 -9.85 -14.08 1.67
C ASN A 187 -10.96 -13.66 0.71
N ASN A 188 -10.79 -13.96 -0.58
CA ASN A 188 -11.81 -13.78 -1.63
C ASN A 188 -12.50 -12.40 -1.56
N GLN A 189 -11.78 -11.35 -1.96
CA GLN A 189 -12.25 -9.97 -2.00
C GLN A 189 -12.63 -9.56 -3.42
N LEU A 190 -13.65 -8.72 -3.52
CA LEU A 190 -14.05 -8.01 -4.73
C LEU A 190 -13.96 -6.51 -4.49
N ASP A 191 -13.39 -5.80 -5.46
CA ASP A 191 -13.23 -4.36 -5.41
C ASP A 191 -13.72 -3.72 -6.70
N PHE A 192 -14.31 -2.54 -6.56
CA PHE A 192 -14.75 -1.72 -7.68
C PHE A 192 -14.44 -0.24 -7.40
N LYS A 193 -13.82 0.42 -8.37
CA LYS A 193 -13.53 1.86 -8.32
C LYS A 193 -13.92 2.53 -9.62
N VAL A 194 -14.48 3.73 -9.48
CA VAL A 194 -14.81 4.62 -10.58
C VAL A 194 -14.20 5.97 -10.30
N VAL A 195 -13.57 6.57 -11.31
CA VAL A 195 -13.09 7.95 -11.27
C VAL A 195 -13.66 8.72 -12.45
N ARG A 196 -14.20 9.90 -12.17
CA ARG A 196 -14.65 10.88 -13.15
C ARG A 196 -13.68 12.06 -13.18
N ARG A 197 -13.11 12.33 -14.34
CA ARG A 197 -12.30 13.53 -14.58
C ARG A 197 -13.16 14.67 -15.11
N LEU A 198 -13.00 15.86 -14.54
CA LEU A 198 -13.83 17.04 -14.77
C LEU A 198 -12.98 18.27 -15.12
N GLY A 199 -13.64 19.25 -15.75
CA GLY A 199 -13.04 20.49 -16.22
C GLY A 199 -12.26 20.31 -17.52
N ASP A 200 -11.92 21.42 -18.18
CA ASP A 200 -11.22 21.39 -19.47
C ASP A 200 -9.82 20.77 -19.37
N SER A 201 -9.18 20.89 -18.20
CA SER A 201 -7.88 20.27 -17.91
C SER A 201 -7.97 18.81 -17.47
N LEU A 202 -9.17 18.28 -17.23
CA LEU A 202 -9.39 16.95 -16.64
C LEU A 202 -8.69 16.72 -15.29
N ALA A 203 -8.25 17.80 -14.64
CA ALA A 203 -7.43 17.75 -13.42
C ALA A 203 -8.24 17.56 -12.13
N HIS A 204 -9.57 17.68 -12.21
CA HIS A 204 -10.47 17.43 -11.08
C HIS A 204 -10.98 15.99 -11.16
N GLU A 205 -10.56 15.15 -10.23
CA GLU A 205 -10.97 13.76 -10.15
C GLU A 205 -11.96 13.58 -9.00
N LEU A 206 -13.15 13.05 -9.30
CA LEU A 206 -14.10 12.56 -8.31
C LEU A 206 -14.16 11.04 -8.39
N GLY A 207 -13.97 10.36 -7.26
CA GLY A 207 -13.96 8.90 -7.25
C GLY A 207 -14.80 8.27 -6.16
N VAL A 208 -15.24 7.04 -6.45
CA VAL A 208 -15.99 6.17 -5.54
C VAL A 208 -15.35 4.80 -5.56
N SER A 209 -15.17 4.20 -4.39
CA SER A 209 -14.63 2.84 -4.23
C SER A 209 -15.54 2.00 -3.34
N LEU A 210 -15.70 0.73 -3.69
CA LEU A 210 -16.42 -0.28 -2.93
C LEU A 210 -15.55 -1.53 -2.83
N GLN A 211 -15.54 -2.12 -1.65
CA GLN A 211 -14.75 -3.31 -1.34
C GLN A 211 -15.60 -4.26 -0.49
N GLY A 212 -15.57 -5.55 -0.80
CA GLY A 212 -16.27 -6.59 -0.05
C GLY A 212 -15.54 -7.92 -0.13
N GLY A 213 -15.37 -8.60 1.00
CA GLY A 213 -14.62 -9.86 1.05
C GLY A 213 -14.87 -10.68 2.30
N LEU A 214 -14.06 -11.71 2.47
CA LEU A 214 -14.15 -12.63 3.61
C LEU A 214 -12.91 -12.51 4.51
N LEU A 215 -13.10 -12.91 5.77
CA LEU A 215 -12.02 -13.06 6.75
C LEU A 215 -12.01 -14.50 7.26
N TYR A 216 -11.04 -15.29 6.80
CA TYR A 216 -10.91 -16.69 7.20
C TYR A 216 -10.26 -16.78 8.59
N ASN A 217 -10.97 -17.30 9.58
CA ASN A 217 -10.44 -17.47 10.93
C ASN A 217 -9.71 -18.80 11.07
N LEU A 218 -8.45 -18.77 11.53
CA LEU A 218 -7.59 -19.95 11.62
C LEU A 218 -7.97 -20.91 12.75
N ASN A 219 -8.70 -20.45 13.77
CA ASN A 219 -9.13 -21.30 14.89
C ASN A 219 -10.46 -21.99 14.59
N THR A 220 -11.40 -21.28 13.98
CA THR A 220 -12.75 -21.83 13.72
C THR A 220 -12.90 -22.41 12.32
N GLU A 221 -11.94 -22.16 11.42
CA GLU A 221 -11.96 -22.56 10.01
C GLU A 221 -13.19 -22.04 9.25
N ARG A 222 -13.71 -20.88 9.68
CA ARG A 222 -14.89 -20.24 9.09
C ARG A 222 -14.56 -18.85 8.55
N ASN A 223 -15.26 -18.49 7.48
CA ASN A 223 -15.23 -17.14 6.94
C ASN A 223 -16.19 -16.22 7.71
N GLY A 224 -15.64 -15.14 8.24
CA GLY A 224 -16.35 -13.90 8.53
C GLY A 224 -16.44 -13.01 7.29
N THR A 225 -16.88 -11.77 7.47
CA THR A 225 -17.10 -10.81 6.38
C THR A 225 -16.31 -9.51 6.61
N ARG A 226 -15.91 -8.85 5.53
CA ARG A 226 -15.40 -7.48 5.54
C ARG A 226 -16.00 -6.66 4.41
N TYR A 227 -16.19 -5.37 4.64
CA TYR A 227 -16.54 -4.42 3.58
C TYR A 227 -16.03 -3.03 3.89
N ALA A 228 -15.81 -2.24 2.84
CA ALA A 228 -15.46 -0.83 2.93
C ALA A 228 -16.04 -0.05 1.76
N GLY A 229 -16.19 1.25 1.96
CA GLY A 229 -16.61 2.18 0.91
C GLY A 229 -15.95 3.55 1.11
N ALA A 230 -15.59 4.19 0.00
CA ALA A 230 -14.95 5.49 0.02
C ALA A 230 -15.46 6.41 -1.10
N VAL A 231 -15.45 7.71 -0.81
CA VAL A 231 -15.56 8.77 -1.82
C VAL A 231 -14.35 9.68 -1.69
N HIS A 232 -13.84 10.16 -2.83
CA HIS A 232 -12.70 11.07 -2.82
C HIS A 232 -12.78 12.13 -3.92
N TYR A 233 -12.01 13.19 -3.69
CA TYR A 233 -11.73 14.25 -4.62
C TYR A 233 -10.22 14.49 -4.66
N GLU A 234 -9.65 14.54 -5.86
CA GLU A 234 -8.28 14.99 -6.08
C GLU A 234 -8.25 16.11 -7.12
N TYR A 235 -7.41 17.11 -6.88
CA TYR A 235 -7.12 18.15 -7.85
C TYR A 235 -5.61 18.32 -7.99
N LYS A 236 -5.11 18.17 -9.21
CA LYS A 236 -3.72 18.48 -9.60
C LYS A 236 -3.67 18.77 -11.09
N ALA A 237 -3.54 20.04 -11.47
CA ALA A 237 -3.35 20.43 -12.86
C ALA A 237 -1.87 20.70 -13.15
N ASP A 238 -1.39 20.34 -14.35
CA ASP A 238 0.03 20.47 -14.75
C ASP A 238 0.61 21.89 -14.58
N HIS A 239 -0.23 22.91 -14.66
CA HIS A 239 0.16 24.32 -14.54
C HIS A 239 -0.35 25.00 -13.26
N SER A 240 -0.93 24.24 -12.34
CA SER A 240 -1.35 24.76 -11.04
C SER A 240 -0.28 24.47 -10.00
N PRO A 241 0.06 25.42 -9.11
CA PRO A 241 0.93 25.12 -7.98
C PRO A 241 0.23 24.27 -6.91
N TRP A 242 -1.08 24.07 -7.01
CA TRP A 242 -1.87 23.41 -5.97
C TRP A 242 -2.06 21.91 -6.25
N ASN A 243 -1.92 21.11 -5.19
CA ASN A 243 -2.49 19.76 -5.11
C ASN A 243 -3.47 19.72 -3.94
N VAL A 244 -4.68 19.21 -4.16
CA VAL A 244 -5.69 19.04 -3.11
C VAL A 244 -6.19 17.60 -3.14
N LYS A 245 -6.29 16.98 -1.96
CA LYS A 245 -6.75 15.60 -1.77
C LYS A 245 -7.77 15.58 -0.63
N LEU A 246 -8.96 15.05 -0.87
CA LEU A 246 -10.01 14.87 0.15
C LEU A 246 -10.58 13.47 0.02
N GLN A 247 -10.72 12.75 1.14
CA GLN A 247 -11.37 11.44 1.14
C GLN A 247 -12.19 11.24 2.42
N ALA A 248 -13.33 10.57 2.27
CA ALA A 248 -14.10 10.02 3.37
C ALA A 248 -14.35 8.55 3.10
N MET A 249 -14.16 7.71 4.11
CA MET A 249 -14.40 6.28 3.99
C MET A 249 -15.00 5.68 5.26
N LEU A 250 -15.62 4.53 5.11
CA LEU A 250 -16.09 3.67 6.20
C LEU A 250 -15.69 2.23 5.94
N TYR A 251 -15.60 1.44 6.99
CA TYR A 251 -15.36 0.02 6.89
C TYR A 251 -15.90 -0.76 8.08
N HIS A 252 -16.01 -2.08 7.91
CA HIS A 252 -16.35 -3.02 8.96
C HIS A 252 -15.71 -4.39 8.68
N PHE A 253 -15.04 -4.92 9.69
CA PHE A 253 -14.50 -6.27 9.79
C PHE A 253 -15.32 -7.06 10.80
N ASN A 254 -15.79 -8.24 10.40
CA ASN A 254 -16.56 -9.14 11.25
C ASN A 254 -15.99 -10.56 11.15
N PRO A 255 -14.83 -10.83 11.77
CA PRO A 255 -14.21 -12.14 11.73
C PRO A 255 -15.02 -13.18 12.52
N LYS A 256 -14.95 -14.45 12.11
CA LYS A 256 -15.74 -15.52 12.74
C LYS A 256 -14.98 -16.20 13.88
N TYR A 257 -14.85 -15.50 15.01
CA TYR A 257 -14.26 -16.06 16.22
C TYR A 257 -15.10 -17.20 16.84
N ALA A 258 -14.52 -17.89 17.83
CA ALA A 258 -15.28 -18.82 18.66
C ALA A 258 -16.36 -18.04 19.44
N ALA A 259 -17.47 -18.70 19.75
CA ALA A 259 -18.57 -18.04 20.45
C ALA A 259 -18.10 -17.51 21.81
N GLY A 260 -18.35 -16.23 22.10
CA GLY A 260 -17.92 -15.55 23.32
C GLY A 260 -16.48 -15.03 23.30
N ALA A 261 -15.79 -15.13 22.16
CA ALA A 261 -14.44 -14.61 21.95
C ALA A 261 -14.41 -13.49 20.88
N GLU A 262 -15.56 -12.84 20.65
CA GLU A 262 -15.67 -11.72 19.73
C GLU A 262 -14.79 -10.55 20.21
N LEU A 263 -14.01 -10.00 19.29
CA LEU A 263 -13.13 -8.86 19.54
C LEU A 263 -13.67 -7.63 18.80
N ASP A 264 -13.59 -6.48 19.45
CA ASP A 264 -13.91 -5.17 18.85
C ASP A 264 -12.77 -4.60 18.00
N PHE A 265 -11.75 -5.41 17.72
CA PHE A 265 -10.61 -5.08 16.89
C PHE A 265 -10.16 -6.28 16.04
N VAL A 266 -9.39 -5.99 15.00
CA VAL A 266 -8.60 -6.97 14.25
C VAL A 266 -7.12 -6.66 14.45
N GLU A 267 -6.28 -7.67 14.37
CA GLU A 267 -4.83 -7.47 14.29
C GLU A 267 -4.48 -7.14 12.83
N MET A 268 -3.63 -6.13 12.63
CA MET A 268 -3.06 -5.79 11.34
C MET A 268 -1.54 -5.81 11.41
N GLY A 269 -0.90 -6.19 10.32
CA GLY A 269 0.54 -6.38 10.27
C GLY A 269 1.18 -5.81 9.02
N ALA A 270 2.30 -5.11 9.20
CA ALA A 270 3.23 -4.74 8.14
C ALA A 270 4.59 -4.40 8.75
N TYR A 271 5.64 -4.35 7.93
CA TYR A 271 6.99 -3.94 8.36
C TYR A 271 7.51 -4.71 9.58
N GLY A 272 7.15 -5.98 9.69
CA GLY A 272 7.64 -6.91 10.71
C GLY A 272 7.01 -6.78 12.08
N ALA A 273 5.92 -6.02 12.21
CA ALA A 273 5.18 -5.90 13.46
C ALA A 273 3.66 -5.89 13.24
N ASN A 274 2.94 -6.25 14.31
CA ASN A 274 1.48 -6.24 14.37
C ASN A 274 0.99 -5.19 15.39
N TYR A 275 -0.21 -4.66 15.18
CA TYR A 275 -0.98 -3.88 16.16
C TYR A 275 -2.48 -4.08 15.94
N ASN A 276 -3.28 -3.61 16.89
CA ASN A 276 -4.73 -3.73 16.86
C ASN A 276 -5.37 -2.51 16.22
N VAL A 277 -6.34 -2.76 15.34
CA VAL A 277 -7.18 -1.76 14.68
C VAL A 277 -8.64 -2.06 14.99
N ALA A 278 -9.41 -1.04 15.38
CA ALA A 278 -10.84 -1.22 15.64
C ALA A 278 -11.53 -1.93 14.47
N ASN A 279 -12.47 -2.82 14.76
CA ASN A 279 -13.09 -3.63 13.71
C ASN A 279 -14.09 -2.85 12.86
N LYS A 280 -14.42 -1.61 13.21
CA LYS A 280 -15.30 -0.73 12.42
C LYS A 280 -14.97 0.74 12.65
N GLY A 281 -15.08 1.53 11.61
CA GLY A 281 -14.71 2.93 11.69
C GLY A 281 -15.05 3.76 10.47
N GLU A 282 -14.86 5.06 10.64
CA GLU A 282 -14.90 6.06 9.58
C GLU A 282 -13.57 6.82 9.59
N VAL A 283 -13.02 7.09 8.41
CA VAL A 283 -11.78 7.87 8.27
C VAL A 283 -12.01 9.01 7.29
N TYR A 284 -11.55 10.20 7.68
CA TYR A 284 -11.63 11.43 6.91
C TYR A 284 -10.24 11.98 6.73
N THR A 285 -9.84 12.24 5.48
CA THR A 285 -8.52 12.79 5.16
C THR A 285 -8.66 14.07 4.36
N ALA A 286 -7.76 15.02 4.64
CA ALA A 286 -7.63 16.25 3.89
C ALA A 286 -6.15 16.59 3.70
N GLY A 287 -5.76 16.87 2.47
CA GLY A 287 -4.39 17.21 2.09
C GLY A 287 -4.36 18.39 1.15
N VAL A 288 -3.41 19.29 1.38
CA VAL A 288 -3.09 20.37 0.46
C VAL A 288 -1.58 20.50 0.32
N SER A 289 -1.10 20.72 -0.90
CA SER A 289 0.25 21.17 -1.15
C SER A 289 0.30 22.36 -2.10
N TYR A 290 1.39 23.12 -1.99
CA TYR A 290 1.70 24.25 -2.85
C TYR A 290 3.14 24.13 -3.36
N HIS A 291 3.30 24.14 -4.68
CA HIS A 291 4.57 24.05 -5.38
C HIS A 291 5.24 25.42 -5.54
N ILE A 292 6.50 25.51 -5.12
CA ILE A 292 7.35 26.69 -5.27
C ILE A 292 8.51 26.33 -6.20
N PRO A 293 8.55 26.88 -7.43
CA PRO A 293 9.68 26.67 -8.33
C PRO A 293 10.90 27.47 -7.84
N VAL A 294 12.08 26.83 -7.80
CA VAL A 294 13.34 27.45 -7.36
C VAL A 294 14.37 27.51 -8.49
N SER A 295 14.29 26.59 -9.46
CA SER A 295 15.07 26.58 -10.72
C SER A 295 16.57 26.86 -10.58
N THR A 296 17.21 26.34 -9.54
CA THR A 296 18.68 26.36 -9.41
C THR A 296 19.30 25.04 -9.89
N LYS A 297 20.63 25.00 -10.05
CA LYS A 297 21.35 23.77 -10.41
C LYS A 297 21.14 22.63 -9.41
N LEU A 298 21.00 22.95 -8.12
CA LEU A 298 20.92 21.96 -7.04
C LEU A 298 19.49 21.68 -6.57
N LEU A 299 18.58 22.66 -6.67
CA LEU A 299 17.21 22.58 -6.19
C LEU A 299 16.26 23.11 -7.25
N GLN A 300 15.34 22.26 -7.71
CA GLN A 300 14.40 22.60 -8.79
C GLN A 300 13.08 23.13 -8.25
N GLY A 301 12.60 22.59 -7.14
CA GLY A 301 11.34 23.01 -6.53
C GLY A 301 11.17 22.51 -5.11
N ILE A 302 10.19 23.11 -4.44
CA ILE A 302 9.78 22.78 -3.08
C ILE A 302 8.26 22.64 -3.08
N ASP A 303 7.74 21.50 -2.64
CA ASP A 303 6.32 21.33 -2.36
C ASP A 303 6.11 21.43 -0.86
N ILE A 304 5.49 22.52 -0.40
CA ILE A 304 5.08 22.66 1.01
C ILE A 304 3.68 22.09 1.17
N TYR A 305 3.42 21.37 2.26
CA TYR A 305 2.14 20.68 2.44
C TYR A 305 1.68 20.57 3.89
N ASN A 306 0.37 20.39 4.05
CA ASN A 306 -0.22 19.86 5.26
C ASN A 306 -1.20 18.74 4.93
N ASN A 307 -1.10 17.63 5.65
CA ASN A 307 -2.00 16.50 5.53
C ASN A 307 -2.59 16.17 6.90
N TYR A 308 -3.91 16.02 6.95
CA TYR A 308 -4.64 15.64 8.15
C TYR A 308 -5.45 14.37 7.89
N GLY A 309 -5.50 13.52 8.92
CA GLY A 309 -6.32 12.32 8.98
C GLY A 309 -7.02 12.24 10.33
N TYR A 310 -8.33 12.02 10.30
CA TYR A 310 -9.14 11.77 11.48
C TYR A 310 -9.78 10.39 11.37
N TYR A 311 -9.61 9.57 12.41
CA TYR A 311 -10.16 8.23 12.50
C TYR A 311 -11.15 8.15 13.66
N ASN A 312 -12.43 8.09 13.28
CA ASN A 312 -13.57 7.91 14.15
C ASN A 312 -13.84 6.42 14.35
N LYS A 313 -13.41 5.88 15.49
CA LYS A 313 -13.57 4.46 15.81
C LYS A 313 -15.03 4.22 16.23
N ARG A 314 -15.78 3.41 15.49
CA ARG A 314 -17.23 3.21 15.73
C ARG A 314 -17.51 2.12 16.76
N VAL A 315 -16.68 2.05 17.79
CA VAL A 315 -16.70 1.07 18.89
C VAL A 315 -16.86 1.82 20.21
N SER A 316 -17.76 1.35 21.08
CA SER A 316 -18.00 2.01 22.37
C SER A 316 -16.76 1.92 23.27
N GLY A 317 -16.37 3.04 23.87
CA GLY A 317 -15.22 3.11 24.77
C GLY A 317 -13.86 3.20 24.08
N PHE A 318 -13.81 3.13 22.74
CA PHE A 318 -12.58 3.38 22.00
C PHE A 318 -12.42 4.88 21.75
N GLU A 319 -11.21 5.38 21.95
CA GLU A 319 -10.90 6.78 21.67
C GLU A 319 -10.49 6.99 20.21
N ASN A 320 -10.80 8.15 19.64
CA ASN A 320 -10.45 8.45 18.26
C ASN A 320 -8.94 8.65 18.06
N ALA A 321 -8.48 8.53 16.81
CA ALA A 321 -7.10 8.83 16.44
C ALA A 321 -7.01 9.98 15.45
N HIS A 322 -5.89 10.70 15.51
CA HIS A 322 -5.59 11.80 14.61
C HIS A 322 -4.14 11.70 14.12
N MET A 323 -3.92 12.18 12.91
CA MET A 323 -2.60 12.37 12.33
C MET A 323 -2.58 13.71 11.61
N ASN A 324 -1.59 14.55 11.89
CA ASN A 324 -1.31 15.75 11.10
C ASN A 324 0.16 15.76 10.70
N VAL A 325 0.47 15.99 9.42
CA VAL A 325 1.84 16.13 8.95
C VAL A 325 1.97 17.47 8.24
N LEU A 326 2.80 18.34 8.81
CA LEU A 326 3.26 19.58 8.19
C LEU A 326 4.68 19.36 7.68
N GLY A 327 4.94 19.63 6.40
CA GLY A 327 6.26 19.35 5.86
C GLY A 327 6.53 19.99 4.50
N ALA A 328 7.66 19.59 3.95
CA ALA A 328 8.11 19.98 2.63
C ALA A 328 8.84 18.83 1.93
N LEU A 329 8.61 18.73 0.62
CA LEU A 329 9.36 17.88 -0.30
C LEU A 329 10.30 18.77 -1.12
N TRP A 330 11.60 18.46 -1.06
CA TRP A 330 12.65 19.14 -1.79
C TRP A 330 13.06 18.27 -2.97
N THR A 331 12.96 18.81 -4.20
CA THR A 331 13.38 18.12 -5.42
C THR A 331 14.73 18.64 -5.88
N ALA A 332 15.74 17.77 -5.81
CA ALA A 332 17.14 18.05 -6.12
C ALA A 332 17.71 17.02 -7.11
N GLY A 333 17.31 17.14 -8.37
CA GLY A 333 17.64 16.22 -9.46
C GLY A 333 17.07 14.82 -9.17
N PRO A 334 17.90 13.78 -9.07
CA PRO A 334 17.45 12.43 -8.69
C PRO A 334 17.12 12.31 -7.20
N MET A 335 17.35 13.35 -6.39
CA MET A 335 17.07 13.32 -4.96
C MET A 335 15.69 13.90 -4.64
N TYR A 336 14.93 13.14 -3.87
CA TYR A 336 13.69 13.58 -3.23
C TYR A 336 13.90 13.51 -1.73
N ILE A 337 13.79 14.65 -1.07
CA ILE A 337 14.04 14.79 0.36
C ILE A 337 12.74 15.25 1.02
N TYR A 338 12.21 14.49 1.96
CA TYR A 338 11.06 14.90 2.78
C TYR A 338 11.58 15.46 4.10
N THR A 339 11.02 16.59 4.55
CA THR A 339 11.23 17.13 5.89
C THR A 339 9.87 17.32 6.55
N ASP A 340 9.54 16.49 7.54
CA ASP A 340 8.21 16.35 8.11
C ASP A 340 8.20 16.57 9.62
N ALA A 341 7.24 17.37 10.10
CA ALA A 341 6.79 17.37 11.49
C ALA A 341 5.46 16.61 11.54
N ALA A 342 5.51 15.35 11.96
CA ALA A 342 4.35 14.46 12.03
C ALA A 342 3.82 14.37 13.46
N PHE A 343 2.57 14.77 13.65
CA PHE A 343 1.86 14.78 14.92
C PHE A 343 0.85 13.63 14.95
N GLY A 344 0.91 12.81 15.98
CA GLY A 344 -0.02 11.71 16.23
C GLY A 344 -0.78 11.90 17.53
N TYR A 345 -2.05 11.50 17.51
CA TYR A 345 -2.89 11.33 18.69
C TYR A 345 -3.50 9.93 18.59
N ASN A 346 -3.26 9.05 19.56
CA ASN A 346 -3.60 7.63 19.45
C ASN A 346 -3.06 6.99 18.15
N HIS A 347 -1.75 7.12 17.89
CA HIS A 347 -1.11 6.65 16.66
C HIS A 347 0.15 5.82 16.92
N PRO A 348 0.26 4.57 16.43
CA PRO A 348 1.32 3.63 16.84
C PRO A 348 2.71 4.02 16.35
N TRP A 349 2.80 4.71 15.22
CA TRP A 349 4.07 5.22 14.68
C TRP A 349 4.45 6.63 15.14
N LEU A 350 3.48 7.32 15.76
CA LEU A 350 3.56 8.74 16.12
C LEU A 350 3.13 8.93 17.58
N GLY A 351 3.54 8.01 18.45
CA GLY A 351 3.21 7.99 19.87
C GLY A 351 3.85 6.79 20.60
N PRO A 352 3.74 6.75 21.94
CA PRO A 352 4.36 5.71 22.77
C PRO A 352 3.56 4.40 22.79
N GLU A 353 2.25 4.44 22.55
CA GLU A 353 1.41 3.24 22.55
C GLU A 353 1.41 2.55 21.19
N TRP A 354 2.02 1.37 21.13
CA TRP A 354 2.15 0.59 19.89
C TRP A 354 0.92 -0.28 19.61
N THR A 355 0.42 -1.00 20.61
CA THR A 355 -0.46 -2.15 20.39
C THR A 355 -1.91 -1.72 20.14
N ASN A 356 -2.43 -0.79 20.93
CA ASN A 356 -3.86 -0.47 20.97
C ASN A 356 -4.21 0.95 20.50
N ALA A 357 -3.24 1.74 20.03
CA ALA A 357 -3.46 3.11 19.58
C ALA A 357 -4.59 3.23 18.53
N LEU A 358 -4.65 2.32 17.55
CA LEU A 358 -5.71 2.28 16.52
C LEU A 358 -6.91 1.39 16.90
N ALA A 359 -6.92 0.81 18.10
CA ALA A 359 -8.05 0.13 18.72
C ALA A 359 -8.58 0.95 19.91
N ALA A 360 -8.38 0.53 21.16
CA ALA A 360 -8.91 1.21 22.34
C ALA A 360 -8.37 2.65 22.51
N GLY A 361 -7.21 2.98 21.96
CA GLY A 361 -6.47 4.20 22.26
C GLY A 361 -5.68 4.10 23.57
N THR A 362 -5.43 5.23 24.22
CA THR A 362 -4.74 5.31 25.52
C THR A 362 -5.63 5.97 26.60
N PRO A 363 -6.77 5.37 27.00
CA PRO A 363 -7.75 6.03 27.84
C PRO A 363 -7.18 6.68 29.11
N GLY A 364 -7.37 8.00 29.23
CA GLY A 364 -6.91 8.78 30.38
C GLY A 364 -5.46 9.29 30.31
N GLU A 365 -4.69 8.86 29.31
CA GLU A 365 -3.28 9.26 29.11
C GLU A 365 -3.03 9.83 27.69
N THR A 366 -4.11 10.12 26.96
CA THR A 366 -4.04 10.45 25.54
C THR A 366 -3.53 11.86 25.30
N ASP A 367 -2.39 11.94 24.62
CA ASP A 367 -1.73 13.19 24.28
C ASP A 367 -1.27 13.22 22.81
N TRP A 368 -0.95 14.41 22.34
CA TRP A 368 -0.29 14.62 21.06
C TRP A 368 1.21 14.38 21.19
N HIS A 369 1.75 13.59 20.27
CA HIS A 369 3.18 13.37 20.15
C HIS A 369 3.67 13.77 18.78
N MET A 370 4.91 14.24 18.70
CA MET A 370 5.52 14.67 17.45
C MET A 370 6.73 13.82 17.11
N ARG A 371 6.83 13.42 15.85
CA ARG A 371 8.04 12.91 15.24
C ARG A 371 8.52 13.88 14.17
N PHE A 372 9.69 14.46 14.37
CA PHE A 372 10.40 15.14 13.30
C PHE A 372 11.17 14.11 12.47
N ASN A 373 11.10 14.23 11.15
CA ASN A 373 11.60 13.22 10.23
C ASN A 373 12.21 13.86 8.98
N ILE A 374 13.38 13.38 8.57
CA ILE A 374 13.99 13.70 7.29
C ILE A 374 14.24 12.41 6.53
N ASN A 375 13.54 12.20 5.43
CA ASN A 375 13.80 11.08 4.53
C ASN A 375 14.58 11.58 3.31
N LEU A 376 15.75 11.00 3.06
CA LEU A 376 16.59 11.36 1.91
C LEU A 376 16.63 10.18 0.96
N GLY A 377 16.09 10.33 -0.25
CA GLY A 377 16.11 9.28 -1.26
C GLY A 377 16.81 9.72 -2.54
N TYR A 378 17.66 8.85 -3.08
CA TYR A 378 18.22 8.97 -4.42
C TYR A 378 17.58 7.92 -5.33
N TYR A 379 17.05 8.36 -6.48
CA TYR A 379 16.26 7.54 -7.40
C TYR A 379 16.96 7.50 -8.76
N PHE A 380 17.07 6.30 -9.35
CA PHE A 380 17.78 6.07 -10.61
C PHE A 380 17.00 5.19 -11.58
#